data_AF-A0A7J6TPP1-F1
#
_entry.id   AF-A0A7J6TPP1-F1
#
_cell.length_a   1.000
_cell.length_b   1.000
_cell.length_c   1.000
_cell.angle_alpha   90.00
_cell.angle_beta   90.00
_cell.angle_gamma   90.00
#
_symmetry.space_group_name_H-M   'P 1'
#
loop_
_entity.id
_entity.type
_entity.pdbx_description
1 polymer ?
#
loop_
_entity_poly.entity_id
_entity_poly.type
_entity_poly.pdbx_seq_one_letter_code
_entity_poly.pdbx_strand_id
1 'polypeptide(L)'
;LPEKEEEKDKTRLDRITKGQHFQELKHTMPELFDPERSQEISELQRLSIAHAEDSRHRLYQQFYSPEAAVAYLAHRFSPAYAVNFRVLHEVMKRCPDFKPTSILDYGSGPAPSVCAAIDVWGQRLIKQVTCIEPSVHMKQMGK
;
A
#
# COMPACT_ATOMS: atom_id res chain seq x y z
N LEU A 1 24.59 18.68 5.54
CA LEU A 1 24.10 17.28 5.57
C LEU A 1 23.20 16.83 4.39
N PRO A 2 22.66 17.69 3.48
CA PRO A 2 21.85 17.21 2.34
C PRO A 2 22.66 16.63 1.17
N GLU A 3 23.93 16.99 1.03
CA GLU A 3 24.75 16.62 -0.14
C GLU A 3 25.02 15.11 -0.27
N LYS A 4 25.08 14.37 0.85
CA LYS A 4 25.37 12.93 0.85
C LYS A 4 24.21 12.05 0.41
N GLU A 5 22.97 12.53 0.55
CA GLU A 5 21.77 11.78 0.12
C GLU A 5 21.52 11.96 -1.38
N GLU A 6 21.67 13.18 -1.90
CA GLU A 6 21.58 13.45 -3.36
C GLU A 6 22.62 12.67 -4.16
N GLU A 7 23.85 12.56 -3.66
CA GLU A 7 24.93 11.84 -4.35
C GLU A 7 24.62 10.32 -4.42
N LYS A 8 24.01 9.78 -3.37
CA LYS A 8 23.64 8.36 -3.29
C LYS A 8 22.47 8.02 -4.23
N ASP A 9 21.50 8.90 -4.34
CA ASP A 9 20.36 8.73 -5.28
C ASP A 9 20.80 8.87 -6.74
N LYS A 10 21.69 9.82 -7.06
CA LYS A 10 22.30 9.91 -8.40
C LYS A 10 23.02 8.60 -8.77
N THR A 11 23.80 8.05 -7.85
CA THR A 11 24.54 6.80 -8.06
C THR A 11 23.61 5.60 -8.25
N ARG A 12 22.47 5.59 -7.55
CA ARG A 12 21.47 4.51 -7.64
C ARG A 12 20.67 4.59 -8.93
N LEU A 13 20.23 5.79 -9.31
CA LEU A 13 19.56 6.05 -10.58
C LEU A 13 20.44 5.67 -11.77
N ASP A 14 21.72 6.02 -11.71
CA ASP A 14 22.68 5.72 -12.78
C ASP A 14 22.91 4.19 -12.95
N ARG A 15 22.83 3.41 -11.87
CA ARG A 15 22.85 1.94 -11.96
C ARG A 15 21.58 1.36 -12.57
N ILE A 16 20.42 1.95 -12.29
CA ILE A 16 19.13 1.48 -12.80
C ILE A 16 19.02 1.80 -14.29
N THR A 17 19.39 3.01 -14.70
CA THR A 17 19.32 3.43 -16.11
C THR A 17 20.30 2.68 -17.00
N LYS A 18 21.43 2.22 -16.45
CA LYS A 18 22.40 1.38 -17.18
C LYS A 18 22.04 -0.11 -17.19
N GLY A 19 21.01 -0.53 -16.45
CA GLY A 19 20.59 -1.92 -16.39
C GLY A 19 19.96 -2.41 -17.70
N GLN A 20 20.18 -3.69 -18.02
CA GLN A 20 19.67 -4.32 -19.25
C GLN A 20 18.16 -4.15 -19.42
N HIS A 21 17.38 -4.34 -18.35
CA HIS A 21 15.93 -4.18 -18.37
C HIS A 21 15.47 -2.75 -18.66
N PHE A 22 16.21 -1.74 -18.17
CA PHE A 22 15.89 -0.35 -18.46
C PHE A 22 16.15 -0.02 -19.94
N GLN A 23 17.21 -0.59 -20.51
CA GLN A 23 17.53 -0.42 -21.94
C GLN A 23 16.50 -1.13 -22.83
N GLU A 24 16.04 -2.32 -22.45
CA GLU A 24 14.96 -3.03 -23.15
C GLU A 24 13.63 -2.26 -23.09
N LEU A 25 13.28 -1.68 -21.92
CA LEU A 25 12.10 -0.84 -21.75
C LEU A 25 12.18 0.42 -22.63
N LYS A 26 13.35 1.08 -22.65
CA LYS A 26 13.61 2.25 -23.49
C LYS A 26 13.48 1.93 -24.97
N HIS A 27 13.89 0.74 -25.39
CA HIS A 27 13.78 0.30 -26.77
C HIS A 27 12.33 -0.08 -27.15
N THR A 28 11.61 -0.73 -26.23
CA THR A 28 10.24 -1.21 -26.46
C THR A 28 9.22 -0.07 -26.42
N MET A 29 9.50 0.97 -25.63
CA MET A 29 8.60 2.11 -25.40
C MET A 29 9.36 3.44 -25.48
N PRO A 30 9.92 3.80 -26.65
CA PRO A 30 10.75 5.00 -26.80
C PRO A 30 9.99 6.30 -26.47
N GLU A 31 8.67 6.30 -26.70
CA GLU A 31 7.74 7.41 -26.43
C GLU A 31 7.72 7.86 -24.96
N LEU A 32 8.01 6.96 -24.01
CA LEU A 32 8.00 7.25 -22.57
C LEU A 32 9.20 8.08 -22.11
N PHE A 33 10.27 8.10 -22.91
CA PHE A 33 11.55 8.72 -22.55
C PHE A 33 11.87 9.92 -23.43
N ASP A 34 10.91 10.35 -24.25
CA ASP A 34 10.99 11.58 -25.00
C ASP A 34 10.79 12.77 -24.03
N PRO A 35 11.82 13.61 -23.82
CA PRO A 35 11.76 14.71 -22.86
C PRO A 35 10.70 15.77 -23.21
N GLU A 36 10.29 15.88 -24.48
CA GLU A 36 9.22 16.81 -24.90
C GLU A 36 7.83 16.27 -24.56
N ARG A 37 7.60 14.95 -24.67
CA ARG A 37 6.32 14.28 -24.33
C ARG A 37 6.18 13.90 -22.86
N SER A 38 7.27 13.83 -22.12
CA SER A 38 7.26 13.52 -20.67
C SER A 38 6.46 14.55 -19.86
N GLN A 39 6.32 15.77 -20.36
CA GLN A 39 5.48 16.82 -19.78
C GLN A 39 3.98 16.65 -20.14
N GLU A 40 3.66 15.93 -21.21
CA GLU A 40 2.28 15.70 -21.70
C GLU A 40 1.64 14.41 -21.17
N ILE A 41 2.38 13.54 -20.47
CA ILE A 41 1.81 12.30 -19.93
C ILE A 41 0.79 12.65 -18.85
N SER A 42 -0.49 12.57 -19.22
CA SER A 42 -1.65 12.74 -18.35
C SER A 42 -1.52 11.84 -17.12
N GLU A 43 -1.97 12.34 -15.97
CA GLU A 43 -1.99 11.58 -14.71
C GLU A 43 -2.66 10.21 -14.89
N LEU A 44 -3.74 10.16 -15.70
CA LEU A 44 -4.43 8.92 -16.09
C LEU A 44 -3.53 7.92 -16.83
N GLN A 45 -2.61 8.40 -17.67
CA GLN A 45 -1.67 7.53 -18.38
C GLN A 45 -0.56 7.04 -17.46
N ARG A 46 -0.08 7.86 -16.52
CA ARG A 46 0.88 7.39 -15.51
C ARG A 46 0.26 6.32 -14.62
N LEU A 47 -0.98 6.54 -14.20
CA LEU A 47 -1.76 5.57 -13.43
C LEU A 47 -2.03 4.28 -14.23
N SER A 48 -2.32 4.38 -15.53
CA SER A 48 -2.55 3.20 -16.37
C SER A 48 -1.27 2.39 -16.60
N ILE A 49 -0.12 3.05 -16.77
CA ILE A 49 1.18 2.39 -16.88
C ILE A 49 1.58 1.73 -15.56
N ALA A 50 1.42 2.44 -14.43
CA ALA A 50 1.67 1.86 -13.10
C ALA A 50 0.78 0.63 -12.85
N HIS A 51 -0.51 0.72 -13.17
CA HIS A 51 -1.45 -0.39 -13.05
C HIS A 51 -1.10 -1.56 -13.99
N ALA A 52 -0.61 -1.27 -15.21
CA ALA A 52 -0.18 -2.29 -16.15
C ALA A 52 1.11 -3.00 -15.68
N GLU A 53 2.08 -2.25 -15.14
CA GLU A 53 3.30 -2.80 -14.54
C GLU A 53 2.99 -3.64 -13.28
N ASP A 54 2.10 -3.17 -12.41
CA ASP A 54 1.62 -3.94 -11.25
C ASP A 54 0.94 -5.25 -11.68
N SER A 55 0.21 -5.22 -12.80
CA SER A 55 -0.46 -6.40 -13.37
C SER A 55 0.52 -7.42 -13.98
N ARG A 56 1.72 -6.98 -14.38
CA ARG A 56 2.76 -7.84 -15.00
C ARG A 56 3.57 -8.61 -13.95
N HIS A 57 3.64 -8.13 -12.72
CA HIS A 57 4.34 -8.79 -11.61
C HIS A 57 3.45 -9.83 -10.91
N ARG A 58 3.15 -10.92 -11.60
CA ARG A 58 2.30 -12.03 -11.13
C ARG A 58 2.94 -12.96 -10.08
N LEU A 59 3.85 -12.44 -9.25
CA LEU A 59 4.48 -13.16 -8.14
C LEU A 59 4.58 -12.27 -6.89
N TYR A 60 3.57 -12.36 -6.02
CA TYR A 60 3.65 -12.30 -4.55
C TYR A 60 4.46 -11.21 -3.82
N GLN A 61 4.70 -10.05 -4.43
CA GLN A 61 5.22 -8.90 -3.70
C GLN A 61 4.37 -7.68 -4.03
N GLN A 62 3.32 -7.48 -3.23
CA GLN A 62 2.47 -6.29 -3.29
C GLN A 62 3.27 -5.07 -2.82
N PHE A 63 4.15 -4.56 -3.69
CA PHE A 63 4.82 -3.30 -3.49
C PHE A 63 3.83 -2.19 -3.81
N TYR A 64 3.09 -1.74 -2.81
CA TYR A 64 2.40 -0.46 -2.91
C TYR A 64 3.44 0.65 -2.91
N SER A 65 3.49 1.49 -3.95
CA SER A 65 4.23 2.74 -3.85
C SER A 65 3.64 3.62 -2.72
N PRO A 66 4.37 4.62 -2.21
CA PRO A 66 3.81 5.58 -1.26
C PRO A 66 2.48 6.19 -1.72
N GLU A 67 2.40 6.59 -2.99
CA GLU A 67 1.20 7.18 -3.60
C GLU A 67 0.07 6.16 -3.72
N ALA A 68 0.38 4.92 -4.11
CA ALA A 68 -0.60 3.85 -4.17
C ALA A 68 -1.14 3.47 -2.79
N ALA A 69 -0.30 3.52 -1.75
CA ALA A 69 -0.72 3.28 -0.37
C ALA A 69 -1.65 4.40 0.13
N VAL A 70 -1.35 5.67 -0.19
CA VAL A 70 -2.22 6.81 0.12
C VAL A 70 -3.54 6.72 -0.64
N ALA A 71 -3.52 6.42 -1.94
CA ALA A 71 -4.72 6.23 -2.74
C ALA A 71 -5.57 5.06 -2.20
N TYR A 72 -4.94 3.95 -1.82
CA TYR A 72 -5.63 2.85 -1.17
C TYR A 72 -6.28 3.30 0.14
N LEU A 73 -5.56 3.98 1.02
CA LEU A 73 -6.09 4.50 2.26
C LEU A 73 -7.32 5.39 2.00
N ALA A 74 -7.20 6.36 1.10
CA ALA A 74 -8.27 7.30 0.77
C ALA A 74 -9.54 6.63 0.22
N HIS A 75 -9.38 5.60 -0.62
CA HIS A 75 -10.53 4.98 -1.31
C HIS A 75 -11.06 3.70 -0.65
N ARG A 76 -10.21 2.95 0.04
CA ARG A 76 -10.53 1.60 0.53
C ARG A 76 -10.66 1.51 2.04
N PHE A 77 -10.07 2.44 2.81
CA PHE A 77 -10.14 2.38 4.26
C PHE A 77 -11.59 2.45 4.76
N SER A 78 -12.34 3.50 4.40
CA SER A 78 -13.72 3.70 4.85
C SER A 78 -14.66 2.53 4.53
N PRO A 79 -14.74 2.03 3.28
CA PRO A 79 -15.60 0.87 3.00
C PRO A 79 -15.12 -0.40 3.69
N ALA A 80 -13.81 -0.65 3.79
CA ALA A 80 -13.28 -1.82 4.50
C ALA A 80 -13.59 -1.76 6.00
N TYR A 81 -13.44 -0.59 6.62
CA TYR A 81 -13.82 -0.35 8.01
C TYR A 81 -15.31 -0.61 8.22
N ALA A 82 -16.18 -0.05 7.37
CA ALA A 82 -17.63 -0.18 7.52
C ALA A 82 -18.11 -1.63 7.44
N VAL A 83 -17.57 -2.42 6.51
CA VAL A 83 -17.88 -3.85 6.39
C VAL A 83 -17.39 -4.62 7.61
N ASN A 84 -16.14 -4.40 8.04
CA ASN A 84 -15.60 -5.04 9.23
C ASN A 84 -16.41 -4.70 10.48
N PHE A 85 -16.72 -3.41 10.69
CA PHE A 85 -17.54 -2.95 11.81
C PHE A 85 -18.90 -3.66 11.81
N ARG A 86 -19.57 -3.69 10.65
CA ARG A 86 -20.87 -4.35 10.50
C ARG A 86 -20.81 -5.83 10.91
N VAL A 87 -19.82 -6.57 10.43
CA VAL A 87 -19.65 -8.00 10.71
C VAL A 87 -19.29 -8.24 12.18
N LEU A 88 -18.30 -7.51 12.70
CA LEU A 88 -17.84 -7.66 14.08
C LEU A 88 -18.93 -7.26 15.08
N HIS A 89 -19.71 -6.21 14.78
CA HIS A 89 -20.86 -5.83 15.60
C HIS A 89 -21.93 -6.92 15.64
N GLU A 90 -22.19 -7.60 14.53
CA GLU A 90 -23.07 -8.77 14.51
C GLU A 90 -22.54 -9.94 15.35
N VAL A 91 -21.22 -10.16 15.35
CA VAL A 91 -20.57 -11.19 16.19
C VAL A 91 -20.74 -10.82 17.67
N MET A 92 -20.44 -9.58 18.05
CA MET A 92 -20.63 -9.09 19.42
C MET A 92 -22.07 -9.29 19.90
N LYS A 93 -23.07 -8.98 19.07
CA LYS A 93 -24.49 -9.14 19.42
C LYS A 93 -24.93 -10.60 19.56
N ARG A 94 -24.42 -11.51 18.73
CA ARG A 94 -24.80 -12.93 18.75
C ARG A 94 -24.00 -13.75 19.76
N CYS A 95 -22.79 -13.30 20.08
CA CYS A 95 -21.87 -13.97 21.00
C CYS A 95 -21.49 -13.00 22.13
N PRO A 96 -22.41 -12.64 23.05
CA PRO A 96 -22.15 -11.62 24.07
C PRO A 96 -21.04 -12.01 25.06
N ASP A 97 -20.75 -13.30 25.20
CA ASP A 97 -19.67 -13.81 26.04
C ASP A 97 -18.29 -13.76 25.35
N PHE A 98 -18.26 -13.52 24.04
CA PHE A 98 -17.00 -13.40 23.30
C PHE A 98 -16.33 -12.05 23.59
N LYS A 99 -15.22 -12.12 24.31
CA LYS A 99 -14.43 -10.96 24.79
C LYS A 99 -13.01 -11.05 24.27
N PRO A 100 -12.75 -10.68 23.00
CA PRO A 100 -11.43 -10.82 22.41
C PRO A 100 -10.43 -9.92 23.15
N THR A 101 -9.34 -10.50 23.66
CA THR A 101 -8.27 -9.74 24.32
C THR A 101 -7.03 -9.59 23.44
N SER A 102 -6.91 -10.39 22.39
CA SER A 102 -5.86 -10.31 21.39
C SER A 102 -6.43 -10.43 19.98
N ILE A 103 -5.82 -9.71 19.03
CA ILE A 103 -6.20 -9.71 17.61
C ILE A 103 -4.96 -10.03 16.78
N LEU A 104 -5.10 -10.95 15.83
CA LEU A 104 -4.16 -11.17 14.74
C LEU A 104 -4.84 -10.72 13.44
N ASP A 105 -4.26 -9.75 12.77
CA ASP A 105 -4.75 -9.21 11.50
C ASP A 105 -3.72 -9.50 10.40
N TYR A 106 -4.03 -10.46 9.53
CA TYR A 106 -3.13 -10.91 8.47
C TYR A 106 -3.51 -10.26 7.15
N GLY A 107 -2.54 -9.62 6.48
CA GLY A 107 -2.81 -8.74 5.36
C GLY A 107 -3.50 -7.45 5.81
N SER A 108 -3.03 -6.89 6.93
CA SER A 108 -3.72 -5.80 7.63
C SER A 108 -3.84 -4.53 6.79
N GLY A 109 -2.92 -4.30 5.84
CA GLY A 109 -2.82 -3.00 5.17
C GLY A 109 -2.73 -1.86 6.19
N PRO A 110 -3.56 -0.81 6.08
CA PRO A 110 -3.68 0.26 7.09
C PRO A 110 -4.55 -0.10 8.32
N ALA A 111 -4.85 -1.38 8.52
CA ALA A 111 -5.56 -1.95 9.67
C ALA A 111 -7.02 -1.48 9.94
N PRO A 112 -7.90 -1.33 8.91
CA PRO A 112 -9.29 -0.93 9.13
C PRO A 112 -10.10 -1.95 9.95
N SER A 113 -9.75 -3.24 9.86
CA SER A 113 -10.35 -4.34 10.65
C SER A 113 -10.05 -4.18 12.14
N VAL A 114 -8.82 -3.80 12.49
CA VAL A 114 -8.42 -3.52 13.88
C VAL A 114 -9.15 -2.31 14.43
N CYS A 115 -9.23 -1.21 13.66
CA CYS A 115 -10.01 -0.02 14.06
C CYS A 115 -11.47 -0.41 14.35
N ALA A 116 -12.10 -1.15 13.44
CA ALA A 116 -13.45 -1.63 13.63
C ALA A 116 -13.61 -2.53 14.87
N ALA A 117 -12.66 -3.43 15.14
CA ALA A 117 -12.69 -4.29 16.31
C ALA A 117 -12.56 -3.50 17.62
N ILE A 118 -11.68 -2.49 17.65
CA ILE A 118 -11.52 -1.59 18.79
C ILE A 118 -12.83 -0.81 19.05
N ASP A 119 -13.50 -0.34 18.01
CA ASP A 119 -14.75 0.40 18.15
C ASP A 119 -15.93 -0.50 18.59
N VAL A 120 -15.95 -1.78 18.19
CA VAL A 120 -16.99 -2.73 18.58
C VAL A 120 -16.83 -3.24 20.01
N TRP A 121 -15.63 -3.62 20.43
CA TRP A 121 -15.39 -4.23 21.75
C TRP A 121 -14.76 -3.29 22.79
N GLY A 122 -14.27 -2.14 22.35
CA GLY A 122 -13.63 -1.12 23.18
C GLY A 122 -12.13 -1.34 23.39
N GLN A 123 -11.38 -0.23 23.32
CA GLN A 123 -9.92 -0.19 23.48
C GLN A 123 -9.41 -0.85 24.78
N ARG A 124 -10.20 -0.84 25.85
CA ARG A 124 -9.79 -1.40 27.15
C ARG A 124 -9.77 -2.94 27.16
N LEU A 125 -10.58 -3.58 26.32
CA LEU A 125 -10.67 -5.02 26.26
C LEU A 125 -9.53 -5.62 25.44
N ILE A 126 -9.20 -4.96 24.31
CA ILE A 126 -8.13 -5.37 23.41
C ILE A 126 -6.77 -5.01 24.03
N LYS A 127 -6.01 -6.02 24.43
CA LYS A 127 -4.69 -5.87 25.09
C LYS A 127 -3.52 -5.98 24.12
N GLN A 128 -3.69 -6.77 23.06
CA GLN A 128 -2.64 -7.04 22.09
C GLN A 128 -3.21 -7.07 20.68
N VAL A 129 -2.55 -6.40 19.75
CA VAL A 129 -2.86 -6.48 18.32
C VAL A 129 -1.56 -6.79 17.57
N THR A 130 -1.60 -7.81 16.74
CA THR A 130 -0.50 -8.19 15.86
C THR A 130 -0.96 -8.04 14.42
N CYS A 131 -0.38 -7.09 13.69
CA CYS A 131 -0.69 -6.84 12.29
C CYS A 131 0.45 -7.39 11.41
N ILE A 132 0.11 -8.26 10.47
CA ILE A 132 1.06 -8.83 9.51
C ILE A 132 0.81 -8.22 8.13
N GLU A 133 1.67 -7.28 7.75
CA GLU A 133 1.63 -6.60 6.46
C GLU A 133 3.02 -6.60 5.80
N PRO A 134 3.20 -7.25 4.64
CA PRO A 134 4.49 -7.27 3.95
C PRO A 134 4.89 -5.90 3.40
N SER A 135 3.96 -5.09 2.90
CA SER A 135 4.26 -3.78 2.32
C SER A 135 4.71 -2.77 3.38
N VAL A 136 5.89 -2.20 3.19
CA VAL A 136 6.44 -1.16 4.07
C VAL A 136 5.58 0.09 4.03
N HIS A 137 5.11 0.48 2.84
CA HIS A 137 4.33 1.70 2.64
C HIS A 137 2.93 1.58 3.24
N MET A 138 2.29 0.41 3.15
CA MET A 138 1.02 0.16 3.84
C MET A 138 1.17 0.20 5.36
N LYS A 139 2.24 -0.39 5.91
CA LYS A 139 2.54 -0.31 7.34
C LYS A 139 2.73 1.11 7.84
N GLN A 140 3.24 2.02 6.99
CA GLN A 140 3.41 3.41 7.36
C GLN A 140 2.07 4.17 7.44
N MET A 141 1.06 3.77 6.67
CA MET A 141 -0.27 4.41 6.70
C MET A 141 -1.05 4.11 7.98
N GLY A 142 -0.81 2.96 8.62
CA GLY A 142 -1.51 2.53 9.84
C GLY A 142 -0.79 2.86 11.15
N LYS A 143 0.24 3.70 11.13
CA LYS A 143 0.98 4.15 12.33
C LYS A 143 0.50 5.50 12.83
#